data_AF-A0A3D5SR59-F1
#
_entry.id   AF-A0A3D5SR59-F1
#
_cell.length_a   1.000
_cell.length_b   1.000
_cell.length_c   1.000
_cell.angle_alpha   90.00
_cell.angle_beta   90.00
_cell.angle_gamma   90.00
#
_symmetry.space_group_name_H-M   'P 1'
#
loop_
_entity.id
_entity.type
_entity.pdbx_description
1 polymer ?
#
loop_
_entity_poly.entity_id
_entity_poly.type
_entity_poly.pdbx_seq_one_letter_code
_entity_poly.pdbx_strand_id
1 'polypeptide(L)' 'GKTTLLNALSAYIPENERIVTIEDSAELQLQQPHVVRLETRPPNIEGRGEVTQRDLVRNSLRMRPDRIVIGEVRGG' A
#
# COMPACT_ATOMS: atom_id res chain seq x y z
N GLY A 1 -3.17 -8.38 -14.72
CA GLY A 1 -4.55 -8.82 -14.42
C GLY A 1 -5.01 -8.43 -13.03
N LYS A 2 -4.25 -8.75 -11.98
CA LYS A 2 -4.62 -8.47 -10.58
C LYS A 2 -4.76 -6.97 -10.28
N THR A 3 -3.75 -6.17 -10.60
CA THR A 3 -3.74 -4.71 -10.39
C THR A 3 -4.91 -4.03 -11.11
N THR A 4 -5.21 -4.45 -12.34
CA THR A 4 -6.35 -3.97 -13.12
C THR A 4 -7.69 -4.24 -12.43
N LEU A 5 -7.89 -5.48 -11.95
CA LEU A 5 -9.10 -5.85 -11.22
C LEU A 5 -9.22 -5.06 -9.91
N LEU A 6 -8.11 -4.90 -9.18
CA LEU A 6 -8.10 -4.15 -7.92
C LEU A 6 -8.43 -2.68 -8.16
N ASN A 7 -7.87 -2.05 -9.20
CA ASN A 7 -8.22 -0.69 -9.59
C ASN A 7 -9.72 -0.58 -9.95
N ALA A 8 -10.27 -1.55 -10.70
CA ALA A 8 -11.71 -1.55 -11.01
C ALA A 8 -12.58 -1.68 -9.75
N LEU A 9 -12.25 -2.60 -8.85
CA LEU A 9 -12.97 -2.77 -7.58
C LEU A 9 -12.80 -1.57 -6.65
N SER A 10 -11.68 -0.86 -6.76
CA SER A 10 -11.42 0.31 -5.94
C SER A 10 -12.34 1.49 -6.22
N ALA A 11 -13.00 1.53 -7.38
CA ALA A 11 -13.99 2.55 -7.70
C ALA A 11 -15.21 2.51 -6.75
N TYR A 12 -15.44 1.39 -6.06
CA TYR A 12 -16.52 1.25 -5.08
C TYR A 12 -16.13 1.67 -3.66
N ILE A 13 -14.89 2.13 -3.44
CA ILE A 13 -14.47 2.64 -2.14
C ILE A 13 -15.03 4.06 -1.96
N PRO A 14 -15.75 4.34 -0.86
CA PRO A 14 -16.28 5.67 -0.57
C PRO A 14 -15.19 6.75 -0.59
N GLU A 15 -15.52 7.94 -1.14
CA GLU A 15 -14.58 9.05 -1.28
C GLU A 15 -14.08 9.62 0.05
N ASN A 16 -14.82 9.41 1.14
CA ASN A 16 -14.47 9.86 2.48
C ASN A 16 -13.54 8.90 3.23
N GLU A 17 -13.26 7.70 2.70
CA GLU A 17 -12.31 6.78 3.32
C GLU A 17 -10.86 7.26 3.12
N ARG A 18 -10.08 7.22 4.20
CA ARG A 18 -8.64 7.40 4.18
C ARG A 18 -7.96 6.05 3.91
N ILE A 19 -7.37 5.93 2.73
CA ILE A 19 -6.80 4.68 2.21
C ILE A 19 -5.28 4.72 2.31
N VAL A 20 -4.67 3.65 2.80
CA VAL A 20 -3.22 3.43 2.72
C VAL A 20 -2.93 2.25 1.80
N THR A 21 -2.13 2.45 0.75
CA THR A 21 -1.60 1.33 -0.05
C THR A 21 -0.22 0.94 0.43
N ILE A 22 0.08 -0.36 0.34
CA ILE A 22 1.39 -0.94 0.63
C ILE A 22 1.77 -1.85 -0.53
N GLU A 23 2.84 -1.51 -1.23
CA GLU A 23 3.29 -2.19 -2.45
C GLU A 23 4.83 -2.30 -2.47
N ASP A 24 5.37 -3.24 -3.24
CA ASP A 24 6.82 -3.28 -3.47
C ASP A 24 7.26 -2.14 -4.40
N SER A 25 6.46 -1.92 -5.45
CA SER A 25 6.51 -0.77 -6.36
C SER A 25 5.08 -0.26 -6.52
N ALA A 26 4.86 1.05 -6.47
CA ALA A 26 3.52 1.62 -6.60
C ALA A 26 2.91 1.37 -7.99
N GLU A 27 1.91 0.50 -8.09
CA GLU A 27 1.15 0.22 -9.31
C GLU A 27 -0.33 0.63 -9.19
N LEU A 28 -0.88 0.64 -7.97
CA LEU A 28 -2.28 0.98 -7.74
C LEU A 28 -2.58 2.45 -8.00
N GLN A 29 -3.68 2.70 -8.71
CA GLN A 29 -4.15 4.02 -9.09
C GLN A 29 -5.57 4.26 -8.58
N LEU A 30 -5.69 4.29 -7.25
CA LEU A 30 -6.91 4.70 -6.55
C LEU A 30 -7.27 6.14 -6.91
N GLN A 31 -8.57 6.38 -7.15
CA GLN A 31 -9.11 7.69 -7.54
C GLN A 31 -9.61 8.50 -6.34
N GLN A 32 -9.65 7.90 -5.14
CA GLN A 32 -10.11 8.57 -3.92
C GLN A 32 -9.18 9.73 -3.54
N PRO A 33 -9.71 10.81 -2.95
CA PRO A 33 -8.93 12.00 -2.61
C PRO A 33 -7.92 11.78 -1.47
N HIS A 34 -8.18 10.80 -0.60
CA HIS A 34 -7.41 10.57 0.62
C HIS A 34 -6.59 9.29 0.57
N VAL A 35 -5.65 9.22 -0.38
CA VAL A 35 -4.77 8.05 -0.57
C VAL A 35 -3.34 8.36 -0.12
N VAL A 36 -2.81 7.52 0.76
CA VAL A 36 -1.37 7.50 1.09
C VAL A 36 -0.74 6.25 0.50
N ARG A 37 0.35 6.42 -0.25
CA ARG A 37 1.10 5.32 -0.85
C ARG A 37 2.35 5.03 -0.04
N LEU A 38 2.55 3.78 0.35
CA LEU A 38 3.74 3.30 1.01
C LEU A 38 4.40 2.23 0.14
N GLU A 39 5.70 2.34 -0.05
CA GLU A 39 6.48 1.41 -0.85
C GLU A 39 7.54 0.75 0.02
N THR A 40 7.72 -0.57 -0.17
CA THR A 40 8.87 -1.26 0.44
C THR A 40 10.15 -0.68 -0.12
N ARG A 41 11.23 -0.80 0.63
CA ARG A 41 12.55 -0.39 0.17
C ARG A 41 13.54 -1.50 0.45
N PRO A 42 14.23 -2.04 -0.56
CA PRO A 42 15.31 -2.98 -0.32
C PRO A 42 16.45 -2.29 0.44
N PRO A 43 17.34 -3.04 1.11
CA PRO A 43 18.52 -2.45 1.71
C PRO A 43 19.38 -1.75 0.65
N ASN A 44 20.09 -0.69 1.08
CA ASN A 44 21.11 -0.05 0.25
C ASN A 44 22.33 -0.98 0.07
N ILE A 45 23.34 -0.53 -0.68
CA ILE A 45 24.57 -1.30 -0.97
C ILE A 45 25.31 -1.73 0.31
N GLU A 46 25.13 -1.01 1.42
CA GLU A 46 25.71 -1.30 2.73
C GLU A 46 24.85 -2.26 3.58
N GLY A 47 23.75 -2.78 3.04
CA GLY A 47 22.83 -3.66 3.77
C GLY A 47 21.90 -2.94 4.75
N ARG A 48 21.73 -1.61 4.62
CA ARG A 48 20.99 -0.78 5.58
C ARG A 48 19.75 -0.13 4.97
N GLY A 49 18.83 0.25 5.85
CA GLY A 49 17.66 1.05 5.45
C GLY A 49 16.57 0.27 4.72
N GLU A 50 16.58 -1.05 4.83
CA GLU A 50 15.47 -1.91 4.41
C GLU A 50 14.18 -1.46 5.11
N VAL A 51 13.09 -1.42 4.36
CA VAL A 51 11.74 -1.20 4.86
C VAL A 51 10.87 -2.32 4.32
N THR A 52 10.50 -3.25 5.18
CA THR A 52 9.72 -4.42 4.78
C THR A 52 8.24 -4.09 4.69
N GLN A 53 7.47 -4.90 3.96
CA GLN A 53 6.01 -4.81 3.93
C GLN A 53 5.42 -4.88 5.36
N ARG A 54 5.99 -5.71 6.24
CA ARG A 54 5.56 -5.83 7.64
C ARG A 54 5.79 -4.53 8.42
N ASP A 55 6.89 -3.82 8.17
CA ASP A 55 7.15 -2.53 8.81
C ASP A 55 6.15 -1.47 8.36
N LEU A 56 5.81 -1.45 7.07
CA LEU A 56 4.80 -0.55 6.51
C LEU A 56 3.42 -0.84 7.05
N VAL A 57 3.04 -2.12 7.23
CA VAL A 57 1.76 -2.50 7.85
C VAL A 57 1.70 -1.99 9.29
N ARG A 58 2.77 -2.16 10.09
CA ARG A 58 2.78 -1.61 11.45
C ARG A 58 2.70 -0.08 11.47
N ASN A 59 3.40 0.58 10.54
CA ASN A 59 3.37 2.03 10.41
C ASN A 59 1.99 2.55 10.00
N SER A 60 1.33 1.90 9.04
CA SER A 60 0.03 2.33 8.51
C SER A 60 -1.06 2.34 9.56
N LEU A 61 -1.04 1.41 10.52
CA LEU A 61 -2.00 1.38 11.64
C LEU A 61 -1.97 2.66 12.49
N ARG A 62 -0.82 3.34 12.60
CA ARG A 62 -0.71 4.60 13.34
C ARG A 62 -1.26 5.80 12.58
N MET A 63 -1.50 5.64 11.28
CA MET A 63 -1.96 6.71 10.41
C MET A 63 -3.48 6.90 10.49
N ARG A 64 -4.21 6.04 11.23
CA ARG A 64 -5.69 5.99 11.26
C ARG A 64 -6.30 5.82 9.86
N PRO A 65 -5.98 4.72 9.14
CA PRO A 65 -6.64 4.40 7.89
C PRO A 65 -8.05 3.87 8.15
N ASP A 66 -8.98 4.17 7.26
CA ASP A 66 -10.24 3.44 7.15
C ASP A 66 -10.02 2.11 6.40
N ARG A 67 -9.05 2.10 5.46
CA ARG A 67 -8.70 0.92 4.67
C ARG A 67 -7.20 0.83 4.41
N ILE A 68 -6.66 -0.39 4.52
CA ILE A 68 -5.31 -0.73 4.08
C ILE A 68 -5.42 -1.69 2.91
N VAL A 69 -4.79 -1.33 1.78
CA VAL A 69 -4.72 -2.17 0.58
C VAL A 69 -3.29 -2.66 0.43
N ILE A 70 -3.10 -3.97 0.36
CA ILE A 70 -1.80 -4.59 0.12
C ILE A 70 -1.81 -5.12 -1.32
N GLY A 71 -0.94 -4.56 -2.18
CA GLY A 71 -0.95 -4.90 -3.61
C GLY A 71 -0.65 -6.37 -3.89
N GLU A 72 0.22 -6.95 -3.08
CA GLU A 72 0.47 -8.39 -3.06
C GLU A 72 0.92 -8.86 -1.68
N VAL A 73 0.46 -10.05 -1.28
CA VAL A 73 0.93 -10.69 -0.05
C VAL A 73 1.93 -11.76 -0.47
N ARG A 74 3.20 -11.56 -0.11
CA ARG A 74 4.24 -12.57 -0.29
C ARG A 74 4.31 -13.44 0.95
N GLY A 75 4.10 -14.74 0.78
CA GLY A 75 4.20 -15.71 1.86
C GLY A 75 5.64 -15.93 2.27
N GLY A 76 5.90 -15.81 3.57
CA GLY A 76 7.06 -16.31 4.29
C GLY A 76 6.57 -17.02 5.53
#